data_AF-A2DC90-F1
#
_entry.id   AF-A2DC90-F1
#
_cell.length_a   1.000
_cell.length_b   1.000
_cell.length_c   1.000
_cell.angle_alpha   90.00
_cell.angle_beta   90.00
_cell.angle_gamma   90.00
#
_symmetry.space_group_name_H-M   'P 1'
#
loop_
_entity.id
_entity.type
_entity.pdbx_description
1 polymer ?
#
loop_
_entity_poly.entity_id
_entity_poly.type
_entity_poly.pdbx_seq_one_letter_code
_entity_poly.pdbx_strand_id
1 'polypeptide(L)'
;MSKDSFPSVLSRIDDIIEELVLVHEIDDGNYRILQSMTVRLRDSDMENLKRIQTCSDLKKAVTQVMAYSTVSDQILCNFQNLNKKFEKQLKNVYSDFRNPETFKEPALEMTINALIALEVQGFGQDVRKTLDLTKIRLLQYKLITLCDELHKKAFSIATYTNNLSDEPDYSQKKFDAISAELIKYKEEVRRLQDENKLLHEQLADQKSRNDILSRTLNQVQEEKLNLEKKYGTERTEYNIRIQQLLKVASSSADQDNEIALLREQVRTLETIIDNKKV
;
A
#
# COMPACT_ATOMS: atom_id res chain seq x y z
N MET A 1 12.44 -20.48 4.01
CA MET A 1 13.06 -20.38 5.36
C MET A 1 13.99 -19.18 5.35
N SER A 2 13.96 -18.34 6.39
CA SER A 2 14.87 -17.19 6.55
C SER A 2 16.32 -17.65 6.54
N LYS A 3 17.18 -16.94 5.80
CA LYS A 3 18.63 -17.22 5.63
C LYS A 3 19.47 -16.85 6.86
N ASP A 4 18.88 -16.18 7.85
CA ASP A 4 19.64 -15.63 8.97
C ASP A 4 20.09 -16.73 9.94
N SER A 5 21.31 -16.65 10.45
CA SER A 5 21.81 -17.58 11.47
C SER A 5 21.17 -17.30 12.84
N PHE A 6 21.20 -18.27 13.76
CA PHE A 6 20.69 -18.08 15.12
C PHE A 6 21.33 -16.86 15.83
N PRO A 7 22.68 -16.68 15.80
CA PRO A 7 23.30 -15.48 16.38
C PRO A 7 22.89 -14.18 15.68
N SER A 8 22.65 -14.20 14.36
CA SER A 8 22.20 -13.02 13.61
C SER A 8 20.81 -12.55 14.06
N VAL A 9 19.86 -13.49 14.20
CA VAL A 9 18.52 -13.19 14.71
C VAL A 9 18.59 -12.64 16.13
N LEU A 10 19.44 -13.22 16.99
CA LEU A 10 19.63 -12.76 18.36
C LEU A 10 20.22 -11.35 18.43
N SER A 11 21.20 -11.02 17.58
CA SER A 11 21.75 -9.66 17.51
C SER A 11 20.68 -8.63 17.13
N ARG A 12 19.83 -8.94 16.16
CA ARG A 12 18.74 -8.05 15.74
C ARG A 12 17.70 -7.85 16.86
N ILE A 13 17.49 -8.87 17.70
CA ILE A 13 16.63 -8.75 18.89
C ILE A 13 17.26 -7.76 19.88
N ASP A 14 18.56 -7.89 20.14
CA ASP A 14 19.28 -6.97 21.04
C ASP A 14 19.21 -5.52 20.52
N ASP A 15 19.47 -5.30 19.23
CA ASP A 15 19.40 -3.97 18.60
C ASP A 15 18.02 -3.32 18.79
N ILE A 16 16.93 -4.08 18.58
CA ILE A 16 15.56 -3.56 18.72
C ILE A 16 15.22 -3.30 20.19
N ILE A 17 15.68 -4.15 21.12
CA ILE A 17 15.48 -3.92 22.55
C ILE A 17 16.17 -2.60 22.96
N GLU A 18 17.40 -2.36 22.52
CA GLU A 18 18.11 -1.11 22.79
C GLU A 18 17.38 0.10 22.20
N GLU A 19 16.88 0.00 20.96
CA GLU A 19 16.11 1.07 20.33
C GLU A 19 14.82 1.38 21.12
N LEU A 20 14.11 0.36 21.60
CA LEU A 20 12.89 0.52 22.41
C LEU A 20 13.17 1.13 23.80
N VAL A 21 14.35 0.91 24.38
CA VAL A 21 14.79 1.60 25.60
C VAL A 21 15.03 3.09 25.34
N LEU A 22 15.69 3.42 24.22
CA LEU A 22 15.98 4.82 23.85
C LEU A 22 14.71 5.65 23.65
N VAL A 23 13.62 5.04 23.19
CA VAL A 23 12.31 5.69 23.05
C VAL A 23 11.41 5.54 24.29
N HIS A 24 11.94 5.05 25.41
CA HIS A 24 11.26 4.88 26.70
C HIS A 24 10.03 3.94 26.66
N GLU A 25 10.01 2.98 25.73
CA GLU A 25 8.97 1.95 25.67
C GLU A 25 9.28 0.71 26.50
N ILE A 26 10.56 0.53 26.85
CA ILE A 26 11.01 -0.50 27.78
C ILE A 26 11.70 0.20 28.94
N ASP A 27 11.21 -0.05 30.16
CA ASP A 27 11.88 0.41 31.37
C ASP A 27 13.14 -0.41 31.70
N ASP A 28 13.99 0.14 32.56
CA ASP A 28 15.26 -0.49 32.97
C ASP A 28 15.09 -1.89 33.57
N GLY A 29 13.98 -2.16 34.26
CA GLY A 29 13.71 -3.46 34.87
C GLY A 29 13.45 -4.51 33.81
N ASN A 30 12.54 -4.21 32.88
CA ASN A 30 12.21 -5.06 31.74
C ASN A 30 13.42 -5.24 30.80
N TYR A 31 14.20 -4.17 30.55
CA TYR A 31 15.43 -4.25 29.78
C TYR A 31 16.42 -5.26 30.37
N ARG A 32 16.69 -5.20 31.68
CA ARG A 32 17.60 -6.14 32.35
C ARG A 32 17.14 -7.59 32.26
N ILE A 33 15.84 -7.83 32.36
CA ILE A 33 15.26 -9.18 32.23
C ILE A 33 15.48 -9.71 30.81
N LEU A 34 15.15 -8.91 29.79
CA LEU A 34 15.30 -9.31 28.39
C LEU A 34 16.77 -9.52 28.02
N GLN A 35 17.66 -8.60 28.42
CA GLN A 35 19.11 -8.74 28.23
C GLN A 35 19.69 -9.98 28.91
N SER A 36 19.27 -10.29 30.14
CA SER A 36 19.70 -11.51 30.82
C SER A 36 19.31 -12.78 30.05
N MET A 37 18.15 -12.78 29.37
CA MET A 37 17.73 -13.89 28.51
C MET A 37 18.55 -13.95 27.22
N THR A 38 18.79 -12.82 26.55
CA THR A 38 19.56 -12.80 25.30
C THR A 38 21.02 -13.15 25.52
N VAL A 39 21.65 -12.68 26.60
CA VAL A 39 23.01 -13.07 27.01
C VAL A 39 23.10 -14.57 27.26
N ARG A 40 22.13 -15.17 27.96
CA ARG A 40 22.10 -16.62 28.18
C ARG A 40 22.01 -17.39 26.85
N LEU A 41 21.24 -16.90 25.89
CA LEU A 41 21.11 -17.53 24.56
C LEU A 41 22.38 -17.45 23.70
N ARG A 42 23.35 -16.59 24.05
CA ARG A 42 24.66 -16.52 23.39
C ARG A 42 25.62 -17.61 23.86
N ASP A 43 25.33 -18.29 24.96
CA ASP A 43 26.13 -19.40 25.46
C ASP A 43 26.13 -20.55 24.45
N SER A 44 27.30 -20.83 23.86
CA SER A 44 27.48 -21.89 22.88
C SER A 44 27.22 -23.27 23.47
N ASP A 45 27.50 -23.43 24.77
CA ASP A 45 27.51 -24.73 25.46
C ASP A 45 26.13 -25.04 26.09
N MET A 46 25.16 -24.15 25.89
CA MET A 46 23.80 -24.35 26.36
C MET A 46 23.14 -25.54 25.67
N GLU A 47 22.73 -26.52 26.48
CA GLU A 47 21.92 -27.67 26.08
C GLU A 47 20.68 -27.25 25.27
N ASN A 48 20.35 -28.03 24.24
CA ASN A 48 19.27 -27.70 23.31
C ASN A 48 17.90 -27.52 23.97
N LEU A 49 17.55 -28.35 24.97
CA LEU A 49 16.30 -28.19 25.73
C LEU A 49 16.26 -26.88 26.52
N LYS A 50 17.37 -26.53 27.19
CA LYS A 50 17.51 -25.25 27.91
C LYS A 50 17.46 -24.06 26.94
N ARG A 51 18.02 -24.20 25.74
CA ARG A 51 17.97 -23.19 24.68
C ARG A 51 16.55 -22.94 24.19
N ILE A 52 15.81 -24.01 23.87
CA ILE A 52 14.39 -23.91 23.47
C ILE A 52 13.58 -23.23 24.57
N GLN A 53 13.76 -23.67 25.82
CA GLN A 53 13.04 -23.10 26.96
C GLN A 53 13.36 -21.61 27.12
N THR A 54 14.63 -21.23 27.04
CA THR A 54 15.05 -19.82 27.16
C THR A 54 14.51 -18.96 26.01
N CYS A 55 14.46 -19.47 24.78
CA CYS A 55 13.80 -18.79 23.66
C CYS A 55 12.29 -18.61 23.89
N SER A 56 11.62 -19.64 24.45
CA SER A 56 10.19 -19.59 24.78
C SER A 56 9.91 -18.55 25.87
N ASP A 57 10.74 -18.50 26.90
CA ASP A 57 10.61 -17.54 28.00
C ASP A 57 10.92 -16.12 27.54
N LEU A 58 11.92 -15.92 26.67
CA LEU A 58 12.20 -14.63 26.02
C LEU A 58 10.99 -14.16 25.22
N LYS A 59 10.40 -15.03 24.39
CA LYS A 59 9.19 -14.71 23.64
C LYS A 59 8.05 -14.27 24.56
N LYS A 60 7.79 -15.01 25.64
CA LYS A 60 6.73 -14.67 26.60
C LYS A 60 6.98 -13.33 27.29
N ALA A 61 8.22 -13.10 27.72
CA ALA A 61 8.62 -11.85 28.36
C ALA A 61 8.42 -10.66 27.41
N VAL A 62 8.89 -10.76 26.16
CA VAL A 62 8.65 -9.75 25.13
C VAL A 62 7.16 -9.50 24.93
N THR A 63 6.36 -10.55 24.72
CA THR A 63 4.91 -10.39 24.53
C THR A 63 4.26 -9.68 25.71
N GLN A 64 4.67 -10.00 26.94
CA GLN A 64 4.14 -9.37 28.14
C GLN A 64 4.53 -7.88 28.22
N VAL A 65 5.81 -7.54 28.00
CA VAL A 65 6.28 -6.14 27.99
C VAL A 65 5.53 -5.34 26.93
N MET A 66 5.37 -5.89 25.73
CA MET A 66 4.65 -5.22 24.63
C MET A 66 3.14 -5.09 24.91
N ALA A 67 2.53 -6.00 25.67
CA ALA A 67 1.11 -5.94 26.02
C ALA A 67 0.76 -4.76 26.94
N TYR A 68 1.72 -4.24 27.72
CA TYR A 68 1.54 -3.06 28.56
C TYR A 68 1.80 -1.73 27.83
N SER A 69 2.29 -1.77 26.58
CA SER A 69 2.52 -0.55 25.81
C SER A 69 1.19 0.10 25.41
N THR A 70 1.11 1.42 25.61
CA THR A 70 -0.06 2.23 25.21
C THR A 70 0.05 2.74 23.76
N VAL A 71 1.14 2.44 23.05
CA VAL A 71 1.43 2.94 21.70
C VAL A 71 0.28 2.71 20.74
N SER A 72 -0.27 1.49 20.69
CA SER A 72 -1.38 1.14 19.79
C SER A 72 -2.62 2.00 20.04
N ASP A 73 -2.95 2.27 21.30
CA ASP A 73 -4.10 3.12 21.67
C ASP A 73 -3.84 4.60 21.35
N GLN A 74 -2.61 5.07 21.58
CA GLN A 74 -2.21 6.43 21.22
C GLN A 74 -2.24 6.66 19.71
N ILE A 75 -1.79 5.67 18.92
CA ILE A 75 -1.89 5.72 17.45
C ILE A 75 -3.36 5.83 17.04
N LEU A 76 -4.23 4.95 17.55
CA LEU A 76 -5.66 4.99 17.21
C LEU A 76 -6.30 6.35 17.47
N CYS A 77 -6.05 6.91 18.66
CA CYS A 77 -6.61 8.20 19.04
C CYS A 77 -6.14 9.32 18.09
N ASN A 78 -4.84 9.38 17.80
CA ASN A 78 -4.29 10.41 16.93
C ASN A 78 -4.68 10.20 15.46
N PHE A 79 -4.72 8.95 15.01
CA PHE A 79 -5.03 8.58 13.63
C PHE A 79 -6.50 8.85 13.28
N GLN A 80 -7.43 8.70 14.23
CA GLN A 80 -8.83 9.10 14.03
C GLN A 80 -8.98 10.59 13.72
N ASN A 81 -8.18 11.45 14.37
CA ASN A 81 -8.19 12.88 14.11
C ASN A 81 -7.54 13.21 12.76
N LEU A 82 -6.42 12.54 12.44
CA LEU A 82 -5.73 12.71 11.16
C LEU A 82 -6.58 12.24 9.98
N ASN A 83 -7.28 11.12 10.10
CA ASN A 83 -8.12 10.58 9.02
C ASN A 83 -9.30 11.51 8.69
N LYS A 84 -9.86 12.20 9.70
CA LYS A 84 -10.88 13.25 9.46
C LYS A 84 -10.30 14.46 8.73
N LYS A 85 -9.05 14.84 9.02
CA LYS A 85 -8.38 16.01 8.44
C LYS A 85 -7.83 15.74 7.03
N PHE A 86 -7.38 14.51 6.76
CA PHE A 86 -6.68 14.11 5.54
C PHE A 86 -7.34 12.88 4.87
N GLU A 87 -8.68 12.89 4.80
CA GLU A 87 -9.49 11.75 4.35
C GLU A 87 -9.08 11.21 2.97
N LYS A 88 -8.74 12.09 2.02
CA LYS A 88 -8.32 11.68 0.67
C LYS A 88 -6.96 10.97 0.67
N GLN A 89 -6.03 11.45 1.48
CA GLN A 89 -4.66 10.95 1.55
C GLN A 89 -4.56 9.66 2.38
N LEU A 90 -5.45 9.47 3.37
CA LEU A 90 -5.43 8.34 4.31
C LEU A 90 -6.51 7.28 4.05
N LYS A 91 -7.33 7.42 2.99
CA LYS A 91 -8.46 6.53 2.65
C LYS A 91 -8.13 5.03 2.62
N ASN A 92 -6.88 4.68 2.29
CA ASN A 92 -6.43 3.29 2.12
C ASN A 92 -5.51 2.81 3.25
N VAL A 93 -5.34 3.58 4.32
CA VAL A 93 -4.52 3.19 5.46
C VAL A 93 -5.37 2.36 6.42
N TYR A 94 -4.94 1.12 6.69
CA TYR A 94 -5.64 0.21 7.60
C TYR A 94 -5.75 0.82 9.01
N SER A 95 -6.94 0.71 9.62
CA SER A 95 -7.29 1.40 10.86
C SER A 95 -7.28 0.52 12.11
N ASP A 96 -6.98 -0.78 12.01
CA ASP A 96 -7.04 -1.71 13.15
C ASP A 96 -5.68 -1.88 13.85
N PHE A 97 -5.17 -0.81 14.45
CA PHE A 97 -3.87 -0.84 15.15
C PHE A 97 -3.88 -1.68 16.45
N ARG A 98 -5.05 -2.16 16.90
CA ARG A 98 -5.24 -2.87 18.18
C ARG A 98 -4.99 -4.35 18.11
N ASN A 99 -5.12 -4.96 16.94
CA ASN A 99 -4.93 -6.40 16.79
C ASN A 99 -3.53 -6.71 16.21
N PRO A 100 -2.59 -7.23 17.04
CA PRO A 100 -1.24 -7.57 16.60
C PRO A 100 -1.19 -8.69 15.54
N GLU A 101 -2.25 -9.50 15.41
CA GLU A 101 -2.32 -10.59 14.42
C GLU A 101 -2.84 -10.12 13.05
N THR A 102 -3.64 -9.04 12.99
CA THR A 102 -4.12 -8.44 11.72
C THR A 102 -3.25 -7.30 11.23
N PHE A 103 -2.54 -6.58 12.11
CA PHE A 103 -1.70 -5.44 11.75
C PHE A 103 -0.24 -5.84 11.49
N LYS A 104 -0.02 -6.46 10.32
CA LYS A 104 1.28 -6.98 9.87
C LYS A 104 2.21 -5.88 9.35
N GLU A 105 3.51 -6.18 9.27
CA GLU A 105 4.57 -5.28 8.79
C GLU A 105 4.21 -4.45 7.53
N PRO A 106 3.62 -5.02 6.45
CA PRO A 106 3.26 -4.23 5.28
C PRO A 106 2.27 -3.09 5.56
N ALA A 107 1.32 -3.29 6.48
CA ALA A 107 0.35 -2.27 6.85
C ALA A 107 1.01 -1.13 7.66
N LEU A 108 1.96 -1.46 8.53
CA LEU A 108 2.74 -0.48 9.30
C LEU A 108 3.62 0.37 8.38
N GLU A 109 4.31 -0.26 7.42
CA GLU A 109 5.13 0.45 6.43
C GLU A 109 4.30 1.36 5.53
N MET A 110 3.14 0.88 5.05
CA MET A 110 2.20 1.71 4.28
C MET A 110 1.74 2.93 5.08
N THR A 111 1.43 2.74 6.36
CA THR A 111 1.03 3.83 7.26
C THR A 111 2.16 4.85 7.45
N ILE A 112 3.39 4.37 7.71
CA ILE A 112 4.58 5.20 7.85
C ILE A 112 4.82 6.03 6.58
N ASN A 113 4.76 5.40 5.40
CA ASN A 113 4.97 6.07 4.12
C ASN A 113 3.90 7.13 3.85
N ALA A 114 2.63 6.86 4.19
CA ALA A 114 1.56 7.83 4.06
C ALA A 114 1.75 9.05 4.99
N LEU A 115 2.19 8.82 6.22
CA LEU A 115 2.48 9.88 7.19
C LEU A 115 3.71 10.72 6.78
N ILE A 116 4.76 10.09 6.25
CA ILE A 116 5.93 10.79 5.68
C ILE A 116 5.51 11.66 4.50
N ALA A 117 4.64 11.16 3.60
CA ALA A 117 4.15 11.94 2.48
C ALA A 117 3.40 13.21 2.93
N LEU A 118 2.60 13.11 4.00
CA LEU A 118 1.94 14.26 4.61
C LEU A 118 2.92 15.22 5.29
N GLU A 119 3.97 14.70 5.95
CA GLU A 119 5.03 15.51 6.54
C GLU A 119 5.74 16.34 5.46
N VAL A 120 6.09 15.72 4.32
CA VAL A 120 6.73 16.38 3.17
C VAL A 120 5.81 17.42 2.52
N GLN A 121 4.50 17.24 2.57
CA GLN A 121 3.51 18.21 2.08
C GLN A 121 3.34 19.43 3.00
N GLY A 122 4.07 19.50 4.12
CA GLY A 122 4.06 20.64 5.04
C GLY A 122 3.20 20.44 6.29
N PHE A 123 2.61 19.26 6.50
CA PHE A 123 1.77 18.96 7.67
C PHE A 123 2.54 18.32 8.82
N GLY A 124 3.85 18.54 8.91
CA GLY A 124 4.74 17.87 9.87
C GLY A 124 4.27 17.96 11.32
N GLN A 125 3.81 19.13 11.77
CA GLN A 125 3.30 19.29 13.15
C GLN A 125 2.09 18.41 13.45
N ASP A 126 1.22 18.14 12.46
CA ASP A 126 0.02 17.32 12.65
C ASP A 126 0.35 15.83 12.71
N VAL A 127 1.31 15.37 11.90
CA VAL A 127 1.56 13.93 11.68
C VAL A 127 2.72 13.36 12.49
N ARG A 128 3.64 14.20 12.99
CA ARG A 128 4.90 13.75 13.59
C ARG A 128 4.70 12.78 14.75
N LYS A 129 3.82 13.12 15.69
CA LYS A 129 3.55 12.28 16.86
C LYS A 129 3.06 10.88 16.44
N THR A 130 2.13 10.82 15.49
CA THR A 130 1.59 9.55 15.00
C THR A 130 2.62 8.77 14.21
N LEU A 131 3.47 9.45 13.42
CA LEU A 131 4.55 8.84 12.68
C LEU A 131 5.56 8.16 13.61
N ASP A 132 6.01 8.88 14.65
CA ASP A 132 6.98 8.36 15.61
C ASP A 132 6.41 7.16 16.38
N LEU A 133 5.15 7.25 16.84
CA LEU A 133 4.45 6.11 17.46
C LEU A 133 4.31 4.92 16.50
N THR A 134 4.06 5.13 15.21
CA THR A 134 3.92 4.05 14.23
C THR A 134 5.25 3.35 13.97
N LYS A 135 6.37 4.10 13.96
CA LYS A 135 7.72 3.52 13.89
C LYS A 135 8.03 2.67 15.12
N ILE A 136 7.68 3.16 16.30
CA ILE A 136 7.79 2.39 17.54
C ILE A 136 6.98 1.08 17.42
N ARG A 137 5.74 1.16 16.94
CA ARG A 137 4.90 -0.02 16.75
C ARG A 137 5.51 -1.04 15.78
N LEU A 138 6.21 -0.58 14.74
CA LEU A 138 6.95 -1.44 13.82
C LEU A 138 8.09 -2.19 14.54
N LEU A 139 8.82 -1.53 15.43
CA LEU A 139 9.85 -2.18 16.26
C LEU A 139 9.24 -3.26 17.17
N GLN A 140 8.12 -2.95 17.83
CA GLN A 140 7.41 -3.92 18.68
C GLN A 140 6.99 -5.18 17.88
N TYR A 141 6.44 -4.99 16.68
CA TYR A 141 6.07 -6.09 15.78
C TYR A 141 7.29 -6.92 15.37
N LYS A 142 8.39 -6.26 14.97
CA LYS A 142 9.63 -6.93 14.55
C LYS A 142 10.23 -7.74 15.70
N LEU A 143 10.24 -7.21 16.91
CA LEU A 143 10.75 -7.90 18.09
C LEU A 143 9.98 -9.20 18.36
N ILE A 144 8.65 -9.14 18.38
CA ILE A 144 7.80 -10.33 18.57
C ILE A 144 8.07 -11.38 17.49
N THR A 145 8.12 -10.93 16.23
CA THR A 145 8.35 -11.81 15.07
C THR A 145 9.73 -12.47 15.11
N LEU A 146 10.77 -11.74 15.50
CA LEU A 146 12.12 -12.26 15.63
C LEU A 146 12.24 -13.26 16.79
N CYS A 147 11.57 -13.02 17.92
CA CYS A 147 11.51 -14.01 19.01
C CYS A 147 10.85 -15.32 18.56
N ASP A 148 9.80 -15.23 17.74
CA ASP A 148 9.18 -16.39 17.12
C ASP A 148 10.11 -17.15 16.18
N GLU A 149 10.85 -16.41 15.35
CA GLU A 149 11.86 -16.99 14.45
C GLU A 149 12.98 -17.67 15.24
N LEU A 150 13.49 -17.02 16.29
CA LEU A 150 14.55 -17.54 17.15
C LEU A 150 14.11 -18.84 17.83
N HIS A 151 12.88 -18.90 18.35
CA HIS A 151 12.32 -20.09 18.96
C HIS A 151 12.18 -21.25 17.96
N LYS A 152 11.70 -20.97 16.74
CA LYS A 152 11.63 -21.98 15.65
C LYS A 152 13.01 -22.49 15.27
N LYS A 153 14.02 -21.61 15.20
CA LYS A 153 15.41 -22.00 14.93
C LYS A 153 15.97 -22.88 16.05
N ALA A 154 15.77 -22.54 17.32
CA ALA A 154 16.17 -23.38 18.45
C ALA A 154 15.56 -24.79 18.36
N PHE A 155 14.26 -24.89 18.04
CA PHE A 155 13.60 -26.17 17.82
C PHE A 155 14.22 -26.97 16.67
N SER A 156 14.53 -26.32 15.55
CA SER A 156 15.16 -27.00 14.40
C SER A 156 16.57 -27.51 14.68
N ILE A 157 17.34 -26.78 15.49
CA ILE A 157 18.68 -27.22 15.92
C ILE A 157 18.55 -28.46 16.79
N ALA A 158 17.65 -28.44 17.77
CA ALA A 158 17.42 -29.55 18.69
C ALA A 158 16.97 -30.84 17.97
N THR A 159 16.03 -30.74 17.03
CA THR A 159 15.58 -31.90 16.26
C THR A 159 16.68 -32.46 15.37
N TYR A 160 17.49 -31.61 14.75
CA TYR A 160 18.63 -32.04 13.95
C TYR A 160 19.69 -32.77 14.79
N THR A 161 20.03 -32.25 15.97
CA THR A 161 21.00 -32.89 16.88
C THR A 161 20.49 -34.19 17.50
N ASN A 162 19.20 -34.26 17.87
CA ASN A 162 18.63 -35.48 18.45
C ASN A 162 18.58 -36.62 17.42
N ASN A 163 18.30 -36.29 16.14
CA ASN A 163 18.34 -37.24 15.03
C ASN A 163 19.78 -37.73 14.71
N LEU A 164 20.82 -37.04 15.19
CA LEU A 164 22.23 -37.45 15.05
C LEU A 164 22.73 -38.28 16.23
N SER A 165 22.09 -38.16 17.40
CA SER A 165 22.48 -38.85 18.65
C SER A 165 21.71 -40.15 18.92
N ASP A 166 20.63 -40.42 18.18
CA ASP A 166 20.04 -41.76 18.16
C ASP A 166 21.03 -42.72 17.49
N GLU A 167 21.62 -43.63 18.27
CA GLU A 167 22.27 -44.82 17.71
C GLU A 167 21.33 -45.46 16.69
N PRO A 168 21.82 -45.77 15.48
CA PRO A 168 20.96 -46.30 14.45
C PRO A 168 20.54 -47.72 14.81
N ASP A 169 19.38 -47.88 15.44
CA ASP A 169 18.58 -49.08 15.23
C ASP A 169 17.93 -48.97 13.85
N TYR A 170 18.79 -49.07 12.82
CA TYR A 170 18.44 -49.10 11.41
C TYR A 170 17.84 -50.46 11.10
N SER A 171 16.62 -50.71 11.55
CA SER A 171 15.86 -51.85 11.04
C SER A 171 15.56 -51.61 9.56
N GLN A 172 15.66 -52.66 8.74
CA GLN A 172 15.31 -52.63 7.31
C GLN A 172 13.95 -51.97 7.06
N LYS A 173 12.98 -52.18 7.96
CA LYS A 173 11.64 -51.55 7.91
C LYS A 173 11.68 -50.02 7.96
N LYS A 174 12.58 -49.41 8.74
CA LYS A 174 12.74 -47.94 8.78
C LYS A 174 13.38 -47.43 7.49
N PHE A 175 14.36 -48.13 6.94
CA PHE A 175 14.96 -47.79 5.65
C PHE A 175 13.94 -47.86 4.51
N ASP A 176 13.12 -48.92 4.48
CA ASP A 176 12.08 -49.10 3.48
C ASP A 176 10.97 -48.02 3.62
N ALA A 177 10.61 -47.65 4.86
CA ALA A 177 9.65 -46.57 5.11
C ALA A 177 10.19 -45.20 4.67
N ILE A 178 11.43 -44.87 5.02
CA ILE A 178 12.09 -43.62 4.59
C ILE A 178 12.22 -43.60 3.07
N SER A 179 12.60 -44.71 2.44
CA SER A 179 12.70 -44.82 0.98
C SER A 179 11.36 -44.63 0.29
N ALA A 180 10.28 -45.19 0.84
CA ALA A 180 8.93 -45.00 0.32
C ALA A 180 8.44 -43.55 0.46
N GLU A 181 8.74 -42.88 1.59
CA GLU A 181 8.47 -41.45 1.75
C GLU A 181 9.28 -40.59 0.77
N LEU A 182 10.55 -40.93 0.55
CA LEU A 182 11.42 -40.20 -0.39
C LEU A 182 10.93 -40.32 -1.84
N ILE A 183 10.36 -41.47 -2.22
CA ILE A 183 9.71 -41.67 -3.52
C ILE A 183 8.46 -40.77 -3.62
N LYS A 184 7.59 -40.79 -2.61
CA LYS A 184 6.40 -39.92 -2.57
C LYS A 184 6.75 -38.44 -2.65
N TYR A 185 7.77 -37.99 -1.91
CA TYR A 185 8.24 -36.61 -1.98
C TYR A 185 8.79 -36.26 -3.36
N LYS A 186 9.51 -37.17 -4.03
CA LYS A 186 9.99 -36.95 -5.39
C LYS A 186 8.85 -36.82 -6.40
N GLU A 187 7.81 -37.65 -6.27
CA GLU A 187 6.61 -37.58 -7.11
C GLU A 187 5.85 -36.26 -6.89
N GLU A 188 5.70 -35.85 -5.63
CA GLU A 188 5.04 -34.58 -5.28
C GLU A 188 5.83 -33.37 -5.79
N VAL A 189 7.16 -33.39 -5.68
CA VAL A 189 8.01 -32.34 -6.25
C VAL A 189 7.86 -32.25 -7.77
N ARG A 190 7.78 -33.38 -8.48
CA ARG A 190 7.53 -33.36 -9.93
C ARG A 190 6.17 -32.78 -10.26
N ARG A 191 5.12 -33.19 -9.52
CA ARG A 191 3.76 -32.65 -9.69
C ARG A 191 3.73 -31.14 -9.52
N LEU A 192 4.37 -30.63 -8.46
CA LEU A 192 4.47 -29.20 -8.20
C LEU A 192 5.30 -28.46 -9.28
N GLN A 193 6.34 -29.09 -9.83
CA GLN A 193 7.10 -28.51 -10.95
C GLN A 193 6.25 -28.37 -12.21
N ASP A 194 5.44 -29.38 -12.52
CA ASP A 194 4.52 -29.34 -13.67
C ASP A 194 3.42 -28.28 -13.48
N GLU A 195 2.86 -28.18 -12.27
CA GLU A 195 1.87 -27.13 -11.93
C GLU A 195 2.47 -25.72 -12.05
N ASN A 196 3.69 -25.53 -11.57
CA ASN A 196 4.39 -24.25 -11.65
C ASN A 196 4.70 -23.86 -13.10
N LYS A 197 5.06 -24.84 -13.94
CA LYS A 197 5.24 -24.62 -15.38
C LYS A 197 3.94 -24.16 -16.04
N LEU A 198 2.82 -24.82 -15.74
CA LEU A 198 1.51 -24.45 -16.27
C LEU A 198 1.10 -23.03 -15.84
N LEU A 199 1.33 -22.67 -14.57
CA LEU A 199 1.07 -21.31 -14.07
C LEU A 199 1.93 -20.26 -14.77
N HIS A 200 3.19 -20.57 -15.06
CA HIS A 200 4.06 -19.68 -15.82
C HIS A 200 3.57 -19.47 -17.26
N GLU A 201 3.09 -20.51 -17.93
CA GLU A 201 2.49 -20.42 -19.26
C GLU A 201 1.21 -19.56 -19.24
N GLN A 202 0.31 -19.78 -18.26
CA GLN A 202 -0.89 -18.97 -18.08
C GLN A 202 -0.58 -17.49 -17.79
N LEU A 203 0.46 -17.21 -16.99
CA LEU A 203 0.90 -15.85 -16.72
C LEU A 203 1.45 -15.16 -17.97
N ALA A 204 2.19 -15.89 -18.82
CA ALA A 204 2.69 -15.36 -20.08
C ALA A 204 1.53 -14.99 -21.03
N ASP A 205 0.51 -15.85 -21.12
CA ASP A 205 -0.71 -15.58 -21.89
C ASP A 205 -1.46 -14.36 -21.38
N GLN A 206 -1.61 -14.21 -20.05
CA GLN A 206 -2.27 -13.04 -19.48
C GLN A 206 -1.48 -11.75 -19.73
N LYS A 207 -0.14 -11.79 -19.66
CA LYS A 207 0.71 -10.64 -20.01
C LYS A 207 0.52 -10.23 -21.47
N SER A 208 0.53 -11.19 -22.39
CA SER A 208 0.27 -10.94 -23.81
C SER A 208 -1.10 -10.29 -24.05
N ARG A 209 -2.16 -10.78 -23.39
CA ARG A 209 -3.50 -10.17 -23.45
C ARG A 209 -3.52 -8.75 -22.89
N ASN A 210 -2.83 -8.51 -21.78
CA ASN A 210 -2.76 -7.18 -21.17
C ASN A 210 -2.02 -6.17 -22.07
N ASP A 211 -0.95 -6.61 -22.74
CA ASP A 211 -0.24 -5.79 -23.71
C ASP A 211 -1.13 -5.41 -24.90
N ILE A 212 -1.92 -6.35 -25.41
CA ILE A 212 -2.91 -6.09 -26.48
C ILE A 212 -3.95 -5.06 -26.01
N LEU A 213 -4.56 -5.28 -24.83
CA LEU A 213 -5.55 -4.37 -24.27
C LEU A 213 -4.98 -2.97 -24.03
N SER A 214 -3.74 -2.87 -23.56
CA SER A 214 -3.07 -1.59 -23.34
C SER A 214 -2.84 -0.83 -24.64
N ARG A 215 -2.44 -1.53 -25.72
CA ARG A 215 -2.32 -0.91 -27.05
C ARG A 215 -3.67 -0.44 -27.58
N THR A 216 -4.71 -1.25 -27.46
CA THR A 216 -6.07 -0.88 -27.88
C THR A 216 -6.60 0.32 -27.09
N LEU A 217 -6.37 0.37 -25.77
CA LEU A 217 -6.77 1.49 -24.94
C LEU A 217 -6.10 2.80 -25.41
N ASN A 218 -4.80 2.76 -25.71
CA ASN A 218 -4.07 3.92 -26.20
C ASN A 218 -4.60 4.39 -27.56
N GLN A 219 -4.91 3.47 -28.48
CA GLN A 219 -5.52 3.80 -29.78
C GLN A 219 -6.88 4.49 -29.60
N VAL A 220 -7.75 3.95 -28.74
CA VAL A 220 -9.07 4.55 -28.48
C VAL A 220 -8.93 5.94 -27.83
N GLN A 221 -7.96 6.14 -26.94
CA GLN A 221 -7.68 7.44 -26.34
C GLN A 221 -7.20 8.47 -27.38
N GLU A 222 -6.37 8.05 -28.32
CA GLU A 222 -5.89 8.90 -29.41
C GLU A 222 -7.03 9.26 -30.38
N GLU A 223 -7.86 8.29 -30.76
CA GLU A 223 -9.07 8.52 -31.57
C GLU A 223 -10.02 9.50 -30.90
N LYS A 224 -10.26 9.33 -29.59
CA LYS A 224 -11.06 10.26 -28.79
C LYS A 224 -10.49 11.68 -28.84
N LEU A 225 -9.18 11.84 -28.63
CA LEU A 225 -8.53 13.15 -28.66
C LEU A 225 -8.66 13.82 -30.04
N ASN A 226 -8.52 13.04 -31.11
CA ASN A 226 -8.67 13.52 -32.48
C ASN A 226 -10.11 13.95 -32.78
N LEU A 227 -11.11 13.20 -32.31
CA LEU A 227 -12.52 13.57 -32.41
C LEU A 227 -12.83 14.84 -31.60
N GLU A 228 -12.34 14.96 -30.36
CA GLU A 228 -12.53 16.16 -29.54
C GLU A 228 -11.95 17.41 -30.22
N LYS A 229 -10.76 17.31 -30.82
CA LYS A 229 -10.17 18.39 -31.62
C LYS A 229 -11.05 18.77 -32.81
N LYS A 230 -11.51 17.77 -33.57
CA LYS A 230 -12.37 17.98 -34.75
C LYS A 230 -13.69 18.66 -34.38
N TYR A 231 -14.34 18.21 -33.32
CA TYR A 231 -15.56 18.85 -32.81
C TYR A 231 -15.30 20.28 -32.32
N GLY A 232 -14.15 20.53 -31.68
CA GLY A 232 -13.74 21.87 -31.27
C GLY A 232 -13.58 22.83 -32.45
N THR A 233 -12.96 22.39 -33.55
CA THR A 233 -12.81 23.18 -34.77
C THR A 233 -14.15 23.44 -35.45
N GLU A 234 -14.98 22.40 -35.65
CA GLU A 234 -16.30 22.55 -36.28
C GLU A 234 -17.20 23.51 -35.49
N ARG A 235 -17.21 23.40 -34.15
CA ARG A 235 -17.97 24.32 -33.28
C ARG A 235 -17.53 25.77 -33.46
N THR A 236 -16.24 26.01 -33.62
CA THR A 236 -15.69 27.36 -33.84
C THR A 236 -16.13 27.92 -35.19
N GLU A 237 -16.07 27.11 -36.25
CA GLU A 237 -16.54 27.49 -37.59
C GLU A 237 -18.04 27.83 -37.60
N TYR A 238 -18.87 27.00 -36.96
CA TYR A 238 -20.30 27.26 -36.84
C TYR A 238 -20.59 28.56 -36.08
N ASN A 239 -19.87 28.83 -34.99
CA ASN A 239 -20.04 30.09 -34.25
C ASN A 239 -19.69 31.31 -35.10
N ILE A 240 -18.59 31.26 -35.87
CA ILE A 240 -18.22 32.33 -36.80
C ILE A 240 -19.33 32.52 -37.84
N ARG A 241 -19.87 31.43 -38.40
CA ARG A 241 -20.94 31.50 -39.39
C ARG A 241 -22.23 32.10 -38.82
N ILE A 242 -22.61 31.73 -37.59
CA ILE A 242 -23.76 32.31 -36.89
C ILE A 242 -23.56 33.82 -36.70
N GLN A 243 -22.38 34.27 -36.25
CA GLN A 243 -22.11 35.70 -36.09
C GLN A 243 -22.18 36.46 -37.42
N GLN A 244 -21.68 35.88 -38.52
CA GLN A 244 -21.81 36.47 -39.85
C GLN A 244 -23.28 36.61 -40.26
N LEU A 245 -24.09 35.56 -40.05
CA LEU A 245 -25.52 35.58 -40.38
C LEU A 245 -26.28 36.61 -39.55
N LEU A 246 -25.98 36.72 -38.25
CA LEU A 246 -26.57 37.74 -37.38
C LEU A 246 -26.24 39.16 -37.84
N LYS A 247 -25.00 39.40 -38.31
CA LYS A 247 -24.58 40.70 -38.84
C LYS A 247 -25.29 41.07 -40.14
N VAL A 248 -25.54 40.08 -41.01
CA VAL A 248 -26.32 40.30 -42.23
C VAL A 248 -27.78 40.60 -41.88
N ALA A 249 -28.36 39.86 -40.93
CA ALA A 249 -29.73 40.09 -40.48
C ALA A 249 -29.92 41.48 -39.85
N SER A 250 -28.98 41.96 -39.04
CA SER A 250 -29.04 43.31 -38.47
C SER A 250 -28.95 44.39 -39.54
N SER A 251 -28.05 44.24 -40.52
CA SER A 251 -27.92 45.19 -41.63
C SER A 251 -29.17 45.24 -42.51
N SER A 252 -29.86 44.11 -42.70
CA SER A 252 -31.14 44.06 -43.40
C SER A 252 -32.24 44.79 -42.62
N ALA A 253 -32.30 44.58 -41.30
CA ALA A 253 -33.27 45.27 -40.45
C ALA A 253 -33.05 46.80 -40.43
N ASP A 254 -31.79 47.25 -40.46
CA ASP A 254 -31.46 48.67 -40.56
C ASP A 254 -31.92 49.26 -41.90
N GLN A 255 -31.75 48.53 -43.01
CA GLN A 255 -32.24 48.94 -44.33
C GLN A 255 -33.77 48.97 -44.40
N ASP A 256 -34.45 47.99 -43.80
CA ASP A 256 -35.92 47.98 -43.74
C ASP A 256 -36.46 49.16 -42.92
N ASN A 257 -35.80 49.52 -41.82
CA ASN A 257 -36.12 50.70 -41.03
C ASN A 257 -35.90 52.00 -41.81
N GLU A 258 -34.82 52.11 -42.59
CA GLU A 258 -34.54 53.28 -43.43
C GLU A 258 -35.59 53.45 -44.54
N ILE A 259 -35.99 52.35 -45.19
CA ILE A 259 -37.07 52.36 -46.20
C ILE A 259 -38.41 52.77 -45.59
N ALA A 260 -38.72 52.30 -44.38
CA ALA A 260 -39.94 52.70 -43.67
C ALA A 260 -39.95 54.20 -43.35
N LEU A 261 -38.82 54.75 -42.92
CA LEU A 261 -38.66 56.18 -42.62
C LEU A 261 -38.84 57.03 -43.88
N LEU A 262 -38.24 56.63 -45.00
CA LEU A 262 -38.37 57.32 -46.28
C LEU A 262 -39.83 57.30 -46.79
N ARG A 263 -40.54 56.18 -46.62
CA ARG A 263 -41.97 56.09 -46.99
C ARG A 263 -42.84 57.04 -46.17
N GLU A 264 -42.56 57.19 -44.88
CA GLU A 264 -43.29 58.12 -44.02
C GLU A 264 -42.98 59.58 -44.36
N GLN A 265 -41.73 59.88 -44.71
CA GLN A 265 -41.35 61.21 -45.22
C GLN A 265 -42.07 61.53 -46.53
N VAL A 266 -42.14 60.59 -47.48
CA VAL A 266 -42.90 60.74 -48.73
C VAL A 266 -44.37 61.01 -48.43
N ARG A 267 -45.01 60.23 -47.56
CA ARG A 267 -46.43 60.43 -47.20
C ARG A 267 -46.69 61.80 -46.56
N THR A 268 -45.77 62.25 -45.71
CA THR A 268 -45.86 63.58 -45.07
C THR A 268 -45.76 64.69 -46.13
N LEU A 269 -44.84 64.56 -47.09
CA LEU A 269 -44.68 65.51 -48.20
C LEU A 269 -45.89 65.52 -49.13
N GLU A 270 -46.47 64.36 -49.45
CA GLU A 270 -47.71 64.24 -50.21
C GLU A 270 -48.87 64.99 -49.52
N THR A 271 -49.01 64.82 -48.20
CA THR A 271 -50.02 65.51 -47.40
C THR A 271 -49.82 67.03 -47.40
N ILE A 272 -48.57 67.50 -47.34
CA ILE A 272 -48.25 68.94 -47.43
C ILE A 272 -48.55 69.50 -48.83
N ILE A 273 -48.27 68.73 -49.88
CA ILE A 273 -48.56 69.11 -51.28
C ILE A 273 -50.07 69.22 -51.50
N ASP A 274 -50.85 68.25 -51.00
CA ASP A 274 -52.30 68.26 -51.12
C ASP A 274 -52.94 69.41 -50.32
N ASN A 275 -52.41 69.73 -49.14
CA ASN A 275 -52.84 70.90 -48.36
C ASN A 275 -52.46 72.26 -48.98
N LYS A 276 -51.53 72.30 -49.94
CA LYS A 276 -51.14 73.51 -50.69
C LYS A 276 -51.88 73.69 -52.01
N LYS A 277 -52.76 72.75 -52.39
CA LYS A 277 -53.62 72.83 -53.58
C LYS A 277 -55.01 73.41 -53.30
N VAL A 278 -55.23 73.98 -52.11
CA VAL A 278 -56.44 74.73 -51.72
C VAL A 278 -56.19 76.22 -51.88
#